data_AF-R6IER2-F1
#
_entry.id   AF-R6IER2-F1
#
_cell.length_a   1.000
_cell.length_b   1.000
_cell.length_c   1.000
_cell.angle_alpha   90.00
_cell.angle_beta   90.00
_cell.angle_gamma   90.00
#
_symmetry.space_group_name_H-M   'P 1'
#
loop_
_entity.id
_entity.type
_entity.pdbx_description
1 polymer ?
#
loop_
_entity_poly.entity_id
_entity_poly.type
_entity_poly.pdbx_seq_one_letter_code
_entity_poly.pdbx_strand_id
1 'polypeptide(L)'
;MQYVIFGIILIAFAVLVIKSYAKKLAAGCCGAGGDTAKKVKVADKNKAHYPYAATLTVDGMMCAACETRVENALNAIDGVWAKASSGAGRVDVLMKAPVDEDTLRKTINDLGVYTLMKADIHDAKQN
;
A
#
# COMPACT_ATOMS: atom_id res chain seq x y z
N MET A 1 37.90 27.06 33.12
CA MET A 1 37.71 27.07 31.65
C MET A 1 37.47 25.67 31.08
N GLN A 2 38.34 24.67 31.34
CA GLN A 2 38.20 23.31 30.80
C GLN A 2 36.88 22.58 31.17
N TYR A 3 36.44 22.65 32.43
CA TYR A 3 35.18 22.02 32.88
C TYR A 3 33.91 22.61 32.24
N VAL A 4 33.96 23.90 31.88
CA VAL A 4 32.83 24.59 31.20
C VAL A 4 32.70 24.07 29.77
N ILE A 5 33.83 23.86 29.09
CA ILE A 5 33.87 23.29 27.73
C ILE A 5 33.36 21.84 27.74
N PHE A 6 33.82 21.01 28.68
CA PHE A 6 33.31 19.64 28.83
C PHE A 6 31.82 19.57 29.15
N GLY A 7 31.31 20.49 29.98
CA GLY A 7 29.89 20.60 30.28
C GLY A 7 29.03 20.89 29.04
N ILE A 8 29.46 21.82 28.18
CA ILE A 8 28.75 22.16 26.94
C ILE A 8 28.74 20.98 25.96
N ILE A 9 29.86 20.26 25.82
CA ILE A 9 29.96 19.09 24.94
C ILE A 9 29.05 17.95 25.42
N LEU A 10 29.00 17.68 26.73
CA LEU A 10 28.11 16.65 27.28
C LEU A 10 26.63 16.99 27.08
N ILE A 11 26.26 18.27 27.27
CA ILE A 11 24.89 18.73 27.03
C ILE A 11 24.53 18.60 25.54
N ALA A 12 25.42 19.02 24.64
CA ALA A 12 25.21 18.87 23.20
C ALA A 12 25.05 17.40 22.78
N PHE A 13 25.90 16.51 23.33
CA PHE A 13 25.82 15.08 23.07
C PHE A 13 24.51 14.49 23.61
N ALA A 14 24.11 14.85 24.84
CA ALA A 14 22.84 14.43 25.41
C ALA A 14 21.64 14.89 24.55
N VAL A 15 21.66 16.12 24.05
CA VAL A 15 20.60 16.65 23.16
C VAL A 15 20.58 15.90 21.82
N LEU A 16 21.74 15.61 21.23
CA LEU A 16 21.83 14.83 19.99
C LEU A 16 21.32 13.40 20.16
N VAL A 17 21.66 12.76 21.28
CA VAL A 17 21.19 11.43 21.64
C VAL A 17 19.67 11.45 21.85
N ILE A 18 19.13 12.36 22.67
CA ILE A 18 17.68 12.48 22.91
C ILE A 18 16.91 12.71 21.61
N LYS A 19 17.40 13.61 20.73
CA LYS A 19 16.76 13.90 19.45
C LYS A 19 16.83 12.71 18.47
N SER A 20 17.92 11.95 18.50
CA SER A 20 18.07 10.71 17.71
C SER A 20 17.15 9.59 18.21
N TYR A 21 17.05 9.42 19.53
CA TYR A 21 16.15 8.44 20.15
C TYR A 21 14.68 8.81 19.93
N ALA A 22 14.30 10.09 20.03
CA ALA A 22 12.96 10.54 19.70
C ALA A 22 12.56 10.23 18.25
N LYS A 23 13.50 10.41 17.30
CA LYS A 23 13.29 10.02 15.89
C LYS A 23 13.17 8.51 15.70
N LYS A 24 13.96 7.71 16.43
CA LYS A 24 13.90 6.25 16.37
C LYS A 24 12.65 5.67 17.03
N LEU A 25 12.15 6.29 18.10
CA LEU A 25 10.91 5.88 18.79
C LEU A 25 9.65 6.18 17.96
N ALA A 26 9.70 7.18 17.07
CA ALA A 26 8.62 7.45 16.12
C ALA A 26 8.53 6.38 15.00
N ALA A 27 9.57 5.57 14.80
CA ALA A 27 9.57 4.45 13.87
C ALA A 27 9.31 3.14 14.63
N GLY A 28 8.03 2.83 14.84
CA GLY A 28 7.60 1.65 15.61
C GLY A 28 8.00 0.29 14.99
N CYS A 29 7.96 -0.74 15.84
CA CYS A 29 8.33 -2.16 15.62
C CYS A 29 7.56 -2.90 14.49
N CYS A 30 6.62 -2.25 13.80
CA CYS A 30 5.94 -2.81 12.63
C CYS A 30 6.20 -1.91 11.41
N GLY A 31 7.48 -1.73 11.05
CA GLY A 31 7.89 -1.20 9.75
C GLY A 31 7.24 0.11 9.28
N ALA A 32 6.62 0.90 10.16
CA ALA A 32 5.97 2.16 9.85
C ALA A 32 6.99 3.32 9.85
N GLY A 33 8.23 2.99 9.49
CA GLY A 33 9.31 3.93 9.30
C GLY A 33 9.24 4.48 7.89
N GLY A 34 8.49 5.58 7.72
CA GLY A 34 8.87 6.61 6.75
C GLY A 34 8.70 6.27 5.28
N ASP A 35 7.59 5.68 4.88
CA ASP A 35 7.04 5.86 3.54
C ASP A 35 5.53 5.70 3.65
N THR A 36 4.78 6.81 3.67
CA THR A 36 3.39 6.76 3.25
C THR A 36 3.45 6.30 1.79
N ALA A 37 3.35 4.98 1.55
CA ALA A 37 3.41 4.39 0.23
C ALA A 37 2.55 5.25 -0.69
N LYS A 38 3.22 6.03 -1.57
CA LYS A 38 2.59 7.11 -2.32
C LYS A 38 1.49 6.45 -3.14
N LYS A 39 0.23 6.65 -2.72
CA LYS A 39 -0.91 5.95 -3.31
C LYS A 39 -0.85 6.14 -4.82
N VAL A 40 -0.76 5.05 -5.56
CA VAL A 40 -0.69 5.07 -7.02
C VAL A 40 -2.02 5.65 -7.49
N LYS A 41 -1.97 6.89 -7.95
CA LYS A 41 -3.17 7.62 -8.39
C LYS A 41 -3.50 7.14 -9.79
N VAL A 42 -4.62 6.46 -9.92
CA VAL A 42 -5.19 6.10 -11.22
C VAL A 42 -5.44 7.38 -12.03
N ALA A 43 -4.97 7.38 -13.27
CA ALA A 43 -5.04 8.53 -14.17
C ALA A 43 -6.48 8.91 -14.54
N ASP A 44 -7.38 7.92 -14.55
CA ASP A 44 -8.77 8.08 -14.95
C ASP A 44 -9.70 7.60 -13.83
N LYS A 45 -10.39 8.56 -13.21
CA LYS A 45 -11.35 8.32 -12.12
C LYS A 45 -12.79 8.17 -12.61
N ASN A 46 -13.02 8.11 -13.93
CA ASN A 46 -14.36 7.91 -14.46
C ASN A 46 -14.62 6.43 -14.68
N LYS A 47 -15.52 5.83 -13.87
CA LYS A 47 -15.89 4.42 -13.97
C LYS A 47 -16.46 4.04 -15.34
N ALA A 48 -17.07 4.98 -16.06
CA ALA A 48 -17.67 4.73 -17.37
C ALA A 48 -16.65 4.37 -18.48
N HIS A 49 -15.36 4.67 -18.27
CA HIS A 49 -14.29 4.35 -19.23
C HIS A 49 -13.72 2.93 -19.07
N TYR A 50 -14.25 2.14 -18.14
CA TYR A 50 -13.77 0.79 -17.85
C TYR A 50 -14.87 -0.23 -18.19
N PRO A 51 -14.84 -0.85 -19.39
CA PRO A 51 -15.87 -1.79 -19.82
C PRO A 51 -15.80 -3.15 -19.10
N TYR A 52 -14.70 -3.45 -18.40
CA TYR A 52 -14.50 -4.70 -17.66
C TYR A 52 -14.38 -4.42 -16.16
N ALA A 53 -14.99 -5.28 -15.35
CA ALA A 53 -14.86 -5.29 -13.91
C ALA A 53 -14.47 -6.68 -13.40
N ALA A 54 -13.85 -6.74 -12.24
CA ALA A 54 -13.61 -7.97 -11.52
C ALA A 54 -13.67 -7.72 -10.02
N THR A 55 -14.24 -8.64 -9.26
CA THR A 55 -14.19 -8.63 -7.81
C THR A 55 -13.27 -9.76 -7.36
N LEU A 56 -12.16 -9.40 -6.73
CA LEU A 56 -11.17 -10.34 -6.24
C LEU A 56 -11.32 -10.50 -4.73
N THR A 57 -11.30 -11.74 -4.24
CA THR A 57 -11.21 -12.03 -2.80
C THR A 57 -9.76 -12.37 -2.49
N VAL A 58 -9.14 -11.55 -1.63
CA VAL A 58 -7.71 -11.65 -1.31
C VAL A 58 -7.53 -11.85 0.19
N ASP A 59 -6.84 -12.93 0.54
CA ASP A 59 -6.47 -13.24 1.91
C ASP A 59 -5.17 -12.51 2.33
N GLY A 60 -5.03 -12.21 3.62
CA GLY A 60 -3.89 -11.49 4.19
C GLY A 60 -4.04 -9.95 4.24
N MET A 61 -5.12 -9.38 3.71
CA MET A 61 -5.42 -7.94 3.81
C MET A 61 -6.09 -7.56 5.14
N MET A 62 -5.39 -7.75 6.26
CA MET A 62 -5.95 -7.53 7.61
C MET A 62 -5.91 -6.07 8.09
N CYS A 63 -5.31 -5.17 7.32
CA CYS A 63 -5.02 -3.80 7.75
C CYS A 63 -5.14 -2.77 6.63
N ALA A 64 -5.39 -1.50 6.96
CA ALA A 64 -5.47 -0.42 5.96
C ALA A 64 -4.17 -0.22 5.15
N ALA A 65 -3.01 -0.48 5.77
CA ALA A 65 -1.73 -0.48 5.06
C ALA A 65 -1.60 -1.65 4.08
N CYS A 66 -2.20 -2.80 4.43
CA CYS A 66 -2.24 -4.02 3.64
C CYS A 66 -3.14 -3.79 2.40
N GLU A 67 -4.30 -3.18 2.61
CA GLU A 67 -5.21 -2.71 1.55
C GLU A 67 -4.47 -1.79 0.58
N THR A 68 -3.78 -0.77 1.09
CA THR A 68 -3.06 0.21 0.26
C THR A 68 -1.96 -0.45 -0.58
N ARG A 69 -1.25 -1.46 -0.04
CA ARG A 69 -0.22 -2.20 -0.81
C ARG A 69 -0.82 -2.96 -1.98
N VAL A 70 -1.89 -3.73 -1.75
CA VAL A 70 -2.56 -4.49 -2.80
C VAL A 70 -3.19 -3.55 -3.84
N GLU A 71 -3.84 -2.47 -3.38
CA GLU A 71 -4.41 -1.46 -4.27
C GLU A 71 -3.33 -0.83 -5.16
N ASN A 72 -2.17 -0.46 -4.60
CA ASN A 72 -1.07 0.13 -5.34
C ASN A 72 -0.46 -0.83 -6.38
N ALA A 73 -0.33 -2.11 -6.05
CA ALA A 73 0.21 -3.10 -6.98
C ALA A 73 -0.69 -3.30 -8.20
N LEU A 74 -2.01 -3.36 -7.98
CA LEU A 74 -2.97 -3.48 -9.06
C LEU A 74 -3.13 -2.19 -9.86
N ASN A 75 -3.13 -1.03 -9.20
CA ASN A 75 -3.15 0.28 -9.87
C ASN A 75 -1.86 0.59 -10.66
N ALA A 76 -0.79 -0.17 -10.44
CA ALA A 76 0.44 -0.04 -11.24
C ALA A 76 0.30 -0.69 -12.62
N ILE A 77 -0.71 -1.54 -12.83
CA ILE A 77 -1.02 -2.11 -14.14
C ILE A 77 -1.70 -1.03 -14.98
N ASP A 78 -1.22 -0.82 -16.21
CA ASP A 78 -1.78 0.20 -17.09
C ASP A 78 -3.25 -0.12 -17.44
N GLY A 79 -4.10 0.90 -17.38
CA GLY A 79 -5.53 0.76 -17.62
C GLY A 79 -6.30 -0.03 -16.55
N VAL A 80 -5.69 -0.30 -15.39
CA VAL A 80 -6.35 -0.94 -14.24
C VAL A 80 -6.61 0.07 -13.13
N TRP A 81 -7.80 -0.02 -12.55
CA TRP A 81 -8.21 0.71 -11.36
C TRP A 81 -8.75 -0.26 -10.32
N ALA A 82 -7.93 -0.58 -9.34
CA ALA A 82 -8.30 -1.35 -8.18
C ALA A 82 -8.73 -0.44 -7.01
N LYS A 83 -9.68 -0.96 -6.24
CA LYS A 83 -10.11 -0.44 -4.96
C LYS A 83 -10.22 -1.61 -3.99
N ALA A 84 -9.25 -1.71 -3.10
CA ALA A 84 -9.26 -2.73 -2.07
C ALA A 84 -10.14 -2.29 -0.87
N SER A 85 -10.67 -3.26 -0.13
CA SER A 85 -11.45 -3.04 1.09
C SER A 85 -11.10 -4.11 2.12
N SER A 86 -10.31 -3.74 3.13
CA SER A 86 -9.90 -4.68 4.19
C SER A 86 -11.08 -5.16 5.04
N GLY A 87 -12.16 -4.39 5.14
CA GLY A 87 -13.34 -4.75 5.93
C GLY A 87 -14.13 -5.94 5.37
N ALA A 88 -14.08 -6.15 4.05
CA ALA A 88 -14.77 -7.25 3.39
C ALA A 88 -13.83 -8.32 2.80
N GLY A 89 -12.50 -8.11 2.85
CA GLY A 89 -11.53 -8.98 2.20
C GLY A 89 -11.66 -9.00 0.66
N ARG A 90 -12.19 -7.93 0.07
CA ARG A 90 -12.51 -7.84 -1.35
C ARG A 90 -11.77 -6.68 -2.02
N VAL A 91 -11.45 -6.85 -3.29
CA VAL A 91 -10.85 -5.85 -4.15
C VAL A 91 -11.68 -5.73 -5.42
N ASP A 92 -12.25 -4.55 -5.64
CA ASP A 92 -12.97 -4.24 -6.87
C ASP A 92 -11.97 -3.68 -7.89
N VAL A 93 -11.88 -4.32 -9.04
CA VAL A 93 -10.93 -3.99 -10.11
C VAL A 93 -11.71 -3.59 -11.35
N LEU A 94 -11.42 -2.42 -11.90
CA LEU A 94 -11.96 -1.92 -13.16
C LEU A 94 -10.84 -1.90 -14.19
N MET A 95 -11.10 -2.40 -15.40
CA MET A 95 -10.05 -2.59 -16.41
C MET A 95 -10.51 -2.03 -17.77
N LYS A 96 -9.59 -1.32 -18.45
CA LYS A 96 -9.83 -0.80 -19.80
C LYS A 96 -9.72 -1.88 -20.88
N ALA A 97 -8.86 -2.87 -20.63
CA ALA A 97 -8.66 -4.04 -21.46
C ALA A 97 -8.96 -5.31 -20.64
N PRO A 98 -9.32 -6.44 -21.27
CA PRO A 98 -9.45 -7.71 -20.58
C PRO A 98 -8.08 -8.13 -20.06
N VAL A 99 -7.92 -8.16 -18.73
CA VAL A 99 -6.73 -8.70 -18.06
C VAL A 99 -7.08 -10.10 -17.57
N ASP A 100 -6.16 -11.04 -17.81
CA ASP A 100 -6.33 -12.42 -17.41
C ASP A 100 -6.25 -12.59 -15.88
N GLU A 101 -7.00 -13.54 -15.34
CA GLU A 101 -6.98 -13.87 -13.91
C GLU A 101 -5.57 -14.23 -13.46
N ASP A 102 -4.82 -14.98 -14.28
CA ASP A 102 -3.45 -15.38 -13.98
C ASP A 102 -2.52 -14.18 -13.78
N THR A 103 -2.74 -13.09 -14.51
CA THR A 103 -1.95 -11.86 -14.36
C THR A 103 -2.28 -11.14 -13.06
N LEU A 104 -3.57 -11.07 -12.71
CA LEU A 104 -4.03 -10.49 -11.43
C LEU A 104 -3.52 -11.31 -10.25
N ARG A 105 -3.63 -12.64 -10.33
CA ARG A 105 -3.14 -13.60 -9.34
C ARG A 105 -1.64 -13.46 -9.15
N LYS A 106 -0.86 -13.41 -10.24
CA LYS A 106 0.59 -13.24 -10.19
C LYS A 106 0.97 -11.91 -9.54
N THR A 107 0.30 -10.82 -9.91
CA THR A 107 0.55 -9.50 -9.32
C THR A 107 0.32 -9.49 -7.80
N ILE A 108 -0.71 -10.19 -7.33
CA ILE A 108 -1.00 -10.32 -5.89
C ILE A 108 0.00 -11.25 -5.20
N ASN A 109 0.35 -12.38 -5.82
CA ASN A 109 1.30 -13.34 -5.26
C ASN A 109 2.73 -12.78 -5.21
N ASP A 110 3.12 -11.91 -6.14
CA ASP A 110 4.44 -11.25 -6.17
C ASP A 110 4.64 -10.32 -4.95
N LEU A 111 3.55 -9.90 -4.30
CA LEU A 111 3.61 -9.20 -3.01
C LEU A 111 3.94 -10.14 -1.82
N GLY A 112 4.02 -11.44 -2.07
CA GLY A 112 4.54 -12.49 -1.20
C GLY A 112 3.58 -12.97 -0.10
N VAL A 113 2.87 -12.07 0.56
CA VAL A 113 2.07 -12.38 1.77
C VAL A 113 0.57 -12.53 1.49
N TYR A 114 0.13 -12.29 0.25
CA TYR A 114 -1.28 -12.24 -0.11
C TYR A 114 -1.63 -13.39 -1.05
N THR A 115 -2.83 -13.94 -0.88
CA THR A 115 -3.32 -15.04 -1.71
C THR A 115 -4.65 -14.66 -2.34
N LEU A 116 -4.74 -14.76 -3.67
CA LEU A 116 -6.01 -14.62 -4.38
C LEU A 116 -6.83 -15.91 -4.21
N MET A 117 -7.90 -15.82 -3.42
CA MET A 117 -8.81 -16.96 -3.16
C MET A 117 -9.81 -17.13 -4.29
N LYS A 118 -10.36 -16.02 -4.78
CA LYS A 118 -11.43 -16.03 -5.79
C LYS A 118 -11.31 -14.81 -6.70
N ALA A 119 -11.50 -15.00 -8.00
CA ALA A 119 -11.70 -13.92 -8.94
C ALA A 119 -13.06 -14.10 -9.61
N ASP A 120 -13.94 -13.12 -9.41
CA ASP A 120 -15.22 -13.04 -10.10
C ASP A 120 -15.10 -11.94 -11.15
N ILE A 121 -14.81 -12.31 -12.41
CA ILE A 121 -14.70 -11.37 -13.53
C ILE A 121 -16.10 -11.13 -14.10
N HIS A 122 -16.49 -9.87 -14.20
CA HIS A 122 -17.79 -9.44 -14.69
C HIS A 122 -17.64 -8.33 -15.72
N ASP A 123 -18.31 -8.43 -16.85
CA ASP A 123 -18.36 -7.31 -17.79
C ASP A 123 -19.14 -6.15 -17.15
N ALA A 124 -18.49 -5.00 -16.97
CA ALA A 124 -19.13 -3.80 -16.40
C ALA A 124 -20.25 -3.27 -17.29
N LYS A 125 -20.36 -3.79 -18.52
CA LYS A 125 -21.40 -3.49 -19.50
C LYS A 125 -22.62 -4.40 -19.33
N GLN A 126 -23.40 -4.14 -18.29
CA GLN A 126 -24.84 -4.44 -18.28
C GLN A 126 -25.63 -3.27 -17.67
N ASN A 127 -25.60 -2.10 -18.33
CA ASN A 127 -26.75 -1.20 -18.52
C ASN A 127 -26.36 -0.05 -19.47
#